data_AF-A0A2E7Y7S8-F1
#
_entry.id   AF-A0A2E7Y7S8-F1
#
_cell.length_a   1.000
_cell.length_b   1.000
_cell.length_c   1.000
_cell.angle_alpha   90.00
_cell.angle_beta   90.00
_cell.angle_gamma   90.00
#
_symmetry.space_group_name_H-M   'P 1'
#
loop_
_entity.id
_entity.type
_entity.pdbx_description
1 polymer ?
#
loop_
_entity_poly.entity_id
_entity_poly.type
_entity_poly.pdbx_seq_one_letter_code
_entity_poly.pdbx_strand_id
1 'polypeptide(L)'
;MSRSDQEICAHHAASPPIHDAKPQSSIQVGWGGMADGHPEGHGQSRGMPTPMHQPPSGPTRRTQFVFAAFAVAMTAAMTVLALDTPQQAGGFPLTFITPLTDRPSVGDDLIFATKNGLERQRWTGIVIHHLGEPFGTPESIHRQHLSWGYQGLGYHFLLGNGNGLGNGEIHVGYRWVEQLPGAHVVGEAGRVHNEHSIGICLIGDGDRHGFSERQLKHLTRLVQRLQQEFGIPADAVHLHSELASDLSSPGRLFSKANFRSQLLDTPR
;
A
#
# COMPACT_ATOMS: atom_id res chain seq x y z
N MET A 1 12.87 -22.51 -37.74
CA MET A 1 13.08 -21.40 -38.72
C MET A 1 11.91 -20.44 -38.56
N SER A 2 12.17 -19.13 -38.56
CA SER A 2 11.35 -17.97 -38.10
C SER A 2 11.76 -17.57 -36.67
N ARG A 3 12.69 -16.65 -36.40
CA ARG A 3 13.13 -15.37 -37.03
C ARG A 3 12.04 -14.31 -37.12
N SER A 4 11.58 -13.82 -35.96
CA SER A 4 10.87 -12.54 -35.86
C SER A 4 10.79 -11.89 -34.46
N ASP A 5 11.58 -12.30 -33.46
CA ASP A 5 11.52 -11.69 -32.10
C ASP A 5 12.87 -11.13 -31.60
N GLN A 6 13.73 -10.68 -32.53
CA GLN A 6 15.00 -10.03 -32.22
C GLN A 6 15.01 -8.64 -32.83
N GLU A 7 14.27 -7.71 -32.22
CA GLU A 7 14.49 -6.26 -32.30
C GLU A 7 13.41 -5.58 -31.45
N ILE A 8 13.79 -5.11 -30.27
CA ILE A 8 13.37 -3.87 -29.58
C ILE A 8 14.05 -3.94 -28.21
N CYS A 9 15.36 -3.71 -28.21
CA CYS A 9 16.17 -3.49 -27.01
C CYS A 9 17.36 -2.62 -27.43
N ALA A 10 17.15 -1.30 -27.48
CA ALA A 10 18.16 -0.26 -27.28
C ALA A 10 17.55 1.09 -27.66
N HIS A 11 17.23 1.96 -26.70
CA HIS A 11 17.51 3.39 -26.84
C HIS A 11 17.65 4.05 -25.45
N HIS A 12 18.68 4.87 -25.37
CA HIS A 12 19.25 5.54 -24.20
C HIS A 12 18.37 6.66 -23.62
N ALA A 13 18.52 6.83 -22.31
CA ALA A 13 18.65 8.06 -21.53
C ALA A 13 18.41 9.43 -22.21
N ALA A 14 17.48 10.22 -21.65
CA ALA A 14 17.62 11.66 -21.42
C ALA A 14 16.51 12.16 -20.47
N SER A 15 16.88 12.77 -19.34
CA SER A 15 15.97 13.50 -18.43
C SER A 15 15.74 14.94 -18.91
N PRO A 16 14.53 15.51 -18.79
CA PRO A 16 14.31 16.95 -19.00
C PRO A 16 14.50 17.78 -17.71
N PRO A 17 14.77 19.10 -17.84
CA PRO A 17 15.17 19.94 -16.72
C PRO A 17 14.00 20.47 -15.88
N ILE A 18 14.33 20.80 -14.63
CA ILE A 18 13.49 21.36 -13.58
C ILE A 18 13.25 22.86 -13.87
N HIS A 19 11.99 23.29 -13.87
CA HIS A 19 11.62 24.70 -13.92
C HIS A 19 11.27 25.23 -12.53
N ASP A 20 12.00 26.26 -12.12
CA ASP A 20 11.78 27.07 -10.92
C ASP A 20 10.43 27.83 -10.98
N ALA A 21 9.60 27.64 -9.96
CA ALA A 21 8.40 28.45 -9.73
C ALA A 21 8.57 29.34 -8.50
N LYS A 22 8.59 30.67 -8.71
CA LYS A 22 8.59 31.71 -7.68
C LYS A 22 7.23 31.80 -6.95
N PRO A 23 7.20 32.21 -5.66
CA PRO A 23 5.97 32.41 -4.91
C PRO A 23 5.31 33.76 -5.25
N GLN A 24 4.00 33.74 -5.50
CA GLN A 24 3.19 34.95 -5.64
C GLN A 24 2.53 35.36 -4.31
N SER A 25 2.35 36.67 -4.23
CA SER A 25 2.17 37.54 -3.07
C SER A 25 0.81 37.47 -2.36
N SER A 26 0.89 37.70 -1.06
CA SER A 26 -0.16 38.07 -0.11
C SER A 26 -1.09 39.20 -0.60
N ILE A 27 -2.40 38.99 -0.47
CA ILE A 27 -3.44 40.01 -0.66
C ILE A 27 -3.64 40.76 0.67
N GLN A 28 -3.36 42.06 0.66
CA GLN A 28 -3.73 43.02 1.72
C GLN A 28 -5.19 43.45 1.56
N VAL A 29 -5.95 43.44 2.65
CA VAL A 29 -7.31 43.99 2.72
C VAL A 29 -7.22 45.39 3.30
N GLY A 30 -7.44 46.40 2.45
CA GLY A 30 -7.45 47.82 2.83
C GLY A 30 -8.79 48.26 3.41
N TRP A 31 -8.72 48.90 4.58
CA TRP A 31 -9.80 49.64 5.22
C TRP A 31 -10.00 50.98 4.53
N GLY A 32 -11.26 51.35 4.26
CA GLY A 32 -11.66 52.68 3.85
C GLY A 32 -12.96 53.08 4.56
N GLY A 33 -12.88 54.10 5.40
CA GLY A 33 -14.03 54.75 6.03
C GLY A 33 -14.21 56.18 5.52
N MET A 34 -15.44 56.70 5.58
CA MET A 34 -15.89 58.10 5.61
C MET A 34 -17.43 58.05 5.57
N ALA A 35 -18.20 58.41 6.59
CA ALA A 35 -18.42 59.70 7.28
C ALA A 35 -19.77 60.34 6.86
N ASP A 36 -20.56 60.65 7.89
CA ASP A 36 -21.53 61.73 8.06
C ASP A 36 -22.98 61.63 7.53
N GLY A 37 -23.92 61.90 8.45
CA GLY A 37 -25.28 62.34 8.12
C GLY A 37 -26.34 61.96 9.16
N HIS A 38 -26.47 62.74 10.23
CA HIS A 38 -27.69 62.76 11.06
C HIS A 38 -28.63 63.85 10.54
N PRO A 39 -29.95 63.66 10.60
CA PRO A 39 -30.72 64.50 11.51
C PRO A 39 -31.85 63.77 12.24
N GLU A 40 -32.36 64.43 13.27
CA GLU A 40 -33.39 64.00 14.21
C GLU A 40 -34.81 63.99 13.62
N GLY A 41 -35.68 63.13 14.15
CA GLY A 41 -37.12 63.13 13.88
C GLY A 41 -37.90 62.39 14.97
N HIS A 42 -38.70 63.14 15.73
CA HIS A 42 -39.63 62.65 16.75
C HIS A 42 -40.80 61.84 16.17
N GLY A 43 -41.28 60.83 16.90
CA GLY A 43 -42.70 60.46 16.89
C GLY A 43 -43.08 58.97 16.89
N GLN A 44 -43.69 58.57 18.00
CA GLN A 44 -44.73 57.52 18.15
C GLN A 44 -44.33 56.05 18.28
N SER A 45 -44.57 55.53 19.49
CA SER A 45 -44.68 54.13 19.83
C SER A 45 -45.84 53.46 19.07
N ARG A 46 -45.49 52.47 18.24
CA ARG A 46 -46.43 51.45 17.74
C ARG A 46 -45.87 50.07 18.05
N GLY A 47 -46.74 49.21 18.56
CA GLY A 47 -46.42 47.97 19.25
C GLY A 47 -45.56 46.99 18.45
N MET A 48 -44.74 46.23 19.19
CA MET A 48 -43.93 45.12 18.70
C MET A 48 -44.83 44.03 18.09
N PRO A 49 -44.67 43.65 16.81
CA PRO A 49 -45.31 42.44 16.31
C PRO A 49 -44.59 41.21 16.87
N THR A 50 -45.36 40.28 17.41
CA THR A 50 -44.91 38.97 17.90
C THR A 50 -44.22 38.20 16.76
N PRO A 51 -43.04 37.58 16.96
CA PRO A 51 -42.42 36.79 15.92
C PRO A 51 -43.23 35.52 15.69
N MET A 52 -43.88 35.42 14.53
CA MET A 52 -44.49 34.16 14.09
C MET A 52 -43.38 33.14 13.85
N HIS A 53 -43.44 32.03 14.56
CA HIS A 53 -42.60 30.87 14.33
C HIS A 53 -43.05 30.21 13.00
N GLN A 54 -42.33 30.45 11.92
CA GLN A 54 -42.50 29.68 10.69
C GLN A 54 -41.81 28.32 10.87
N PRO A 55 -42.50 27.18 10.65
CA PRO A 55 -41.83 25.89 10.64
C PRO A 55 -40.82 25.88 9.48
N PRO A 56 -39.66 25.21 9.63
CA PRO A 56 -38.68 25.14 8.55
C PRO A 56 -39.34 24.54 7.30
N SER A 57 -39.37 25.31 6.23
CA SER A 57 -39.84 24.82 4.94
C SER A 57 -38.87 23.77 4.43
N GLY A 58 -39.36 22.53 4.28
CA GLY A 58 -38.59 21.46 3.67
C GLY A 58 -38.10 21.86 2.27
N PRO A 59 -37.03 21.20 1.76
CA PRO A 59 -36.46 21.53 0.47
C PRO A 59 -37.55 21.47 -0.61
N THR A 60 -37.61 22.50 -1.45
CA THR A 60 -38.61 22.59 -2.52
C THR A 60 -38.52 21.38 -3.45
N ARG A 61 -39.60 21.02 -4.17
CA ARG A 61 -39.58 19.92 -5.15
C ARG A 61 -38.41 20.05 -6.14
N ARG A 62 -38.08 21.28 -6.58
CA ARG A 62 -36.92 21.54 -7.45
C ARG A 62 -35.60 21.18 -6.76
N THR A 63 -35.43 21.59 -5.51
CA THR A 63 -34.26 21.24 -4.68
C THR A 63 -34.14 19.73 -4.46
N GLN A 64 -35.25 19.05 -4.21
CA GLN A 64 -35.28 17.58 -4.08
C GLN A 64 -34.88 16.88 -5.37
N PHE A 65 -35.36 17.36 -6.53
CA PHE A 65 -34.95 16.84 -7.84
C PHE A 65 -33.46 17.03 -8.11
N VAL A 66 -32.90 18.20 -7.76
CA VAL A 66 -31.47 18.47 -7.93
C VAL A 66 -30.63 17.55 -7.05
N PHE A 67 -30.99 17.35 -5.78
CA PHE A 67 -30.26 16.44 -4.91
C PHE A 67 -30.38 14.97 -5.34
N ALA A 68 -31.56 14.54 -5.80
CA ALA A 68 -31.73 13.20 -6.36
C ALA A 68 -30.88 13.00 -7.62
N ALA A 69 -30.88 13.97 -8.54
CA ALA A 69 -30.05 13.92 -9.74
C ALA A 69 -28.54 13.90 -9.41
N PHE A 70 -28.12 14.69 -8.42
CA PHE A 70 -26.73 14.72 -7.95
C PHE A 70 -26.32 13.38 -7.32
N ALA A 71 -27.17 12.77 -6.49
CA ALA A 71 -26.91 11.47 -5.89
C ALA A 71 -26.79 10.37 -6.97
N VAL A 72 -27.71 10.34 -7.94
CA VAL A 72 -27.66 9.40 -9.06
C VAL A 72 -26.38 9.59 -9.89
N ALA A 73 -26.00 10.84 -10.19
CA ALA A 73 -24.78 11.13 -10.94
C ALA A 73 -23.51 10.72 -10.17
N MET A 74 -23.46 10.96 -8.86
CA MET A 74 -22.34 10.53 -8.01
C MET A 74 -22.24 9.00 -7.94
N THR A 75 -23.37 8.31 -7.78
CA THR A 75 -23.39 6.83 -7.80
C THR A 75 -22.97 6.29 -9.16
N ALA A 76 -23.46 6.87 -10.26
CA ALA A 76 -23.07 6.48 -11.61
C ALA A 76 -21.58 6.75 -11.90
N ALA A 77 -21.04 7.87 -11.44
CA ALA A 77 -19.62 8.16 -11.55
C ALA A 77 -18.78 7.17 -10.75
N MET A 78 -19.19 6.86 -9.51
CA MET A 78 -18.50 5.85 -8.70
C MET A 78 -18.57 4.45 -9.31
N THR A 79 -19.71 4.04 -9.89
CA THR A 79 -19.81 2.74 -10.56
C THR A 79 -19.00 2.69 -11.84
N VAL A 80 -18.99 3.76 -12.66
CA VAL A 80 -18.14 3.84 -13.86
C VAL A 80 -16.65 3.79 -13.50
N LEU A 81 -16.24 4.48 -12.43
CA LEU A 81 -14.86 4.39 -11.92
C LEU A 81 -14.55 3.01 -11.32
N ALA A 82 -15.54 2.33 -10.74
CA ALA A 82 -15.41 0.97 -10.20
C ALA A 82 -15.29 -0.10 -11.30
N LEU A 83 -15.87 0.14 -12.48
CA LEU A 83 -15.82 -0.82 -13.60
C LEU A 83 -14.44 -0.89 -14.27
N ASP A 84 -13.59 0.12 -14.07
CA ASP A 84 -12.24 0.19 -14.65
C ASP A 84 -11.13 0.23 -13.59
N THR A 85 -11.48 0.13 -12.30
CA THR A 85 -10.44 0.01 -11.26
C THR A 85 -9.95 -1.44 -11.24
N PRO A 86 -8.66 -1.69 -11.56
CA PRO A 86 -8.09 -2.99 -11.27
C PRO A 86 -8.34 -3.31 -9.79
N GLN A 87 -8.69 -4.57 -9.54
CA GLN A 87 -8.87 -5.16 -8.21
C GLN A 87 -7.84 -4.52 -7.27
N GLN A 88 -8.29 -3.73 -6.29
CA GLN A 88 -7.39 -2.93 -5.46
C GLN A 88 -6.25 -3.82 -4.92
N ALA A 89 -5.04 -3.25 -4.72
CA ALA A 89 -3.92 -4.00 -4.14
C ALA A 89 -4.28 -4.68 -2.81
N GLY A 90 -5.35 -4.20 -2.16
CA GLY A 90 -5.98 -4.78 -0.98
C GLY A 90 -5.00 -4.88 0.19
N GLY A 91 -5.45 -5.43 1.31
CA GLY A 91 -4.59 -5.53 2.50
C GLY A 91 -4.43 -4.23 3.28
N PHE A 92 -3.43 -4.17 4.17
CA PHE A 92 -3.25 -3.06 5.10
C PHE A 92 -1.79 -2.85 5.52
N PRO A 93 -1.38 -1.60 5.81
CA PRO A 93 -0.03 -1.31 6.31
C PRO A 93 0.09 -1.57 7.81
N LEU A 94 1.27 -2.04 8.22
CA LEU A 94 1.73 -2.22 9.59
C LEU A 94 3.03 -1.45 9.80
N THR A 95 2.94 -0.34 10.53
CA THR A 95 4.10 0.52 10.83
C THR A 95 4.89 0.00 12.03
N PHE A 96 4.31 -0.90 12.83
CA PHE A 96 4.91 -1.51 14.01
C PHE A 96 4.77 -3.03 13.98
N ILE A 97 5.85 -3.75 14.25
CA ILE A 97 5.84 -5.18 14.58
C ILE A 97 6.35 -5.38 15.99
N THR A 98 5.51 -6.04 16.80
CA THR A 98 5.83 -6.45 18.16
C THR A 98 7.08 -7.35 18.17
N PRO A 99 8.10 -7.05 19.01
CA PRO A 99 9.27 -7.90 19.17
C PRO A 99 8.90 -9.33 19.58
N LEU A 100 9.72 -10.32 19.22
CA LEU A 100 9.48 -11.74 19.55
C LEU A 100 9.40 -12.00 21.07
N THR A 101 10.11 -11.20 21.87
CA THR A 101 10.14 -11.28 23.34
C THR A 101 8.83 -10.83 23.98
N ASP A 102 8.10 -9.94 23.33
CA ASP A 102 6.78 -9.51 23.76
C ASP A 102 5.77 -10.37 23.01
N ARG A 103 5.35 -11.50 23.61
CA ARG A 103 4.28 -12.30 23.03
C ARG A 103 3.01 -11.44 23.01
N PRO A 104 2.52 -10.97 21.85
CA PRO A 104 1.21 -10.32 21.82
C PRO A 104 0.18 -11.31 22.37
N SER A 105 -0.82 -10.85 23.12
CA SER A 105 -1.90 -11.70 23.58
C SER A 105 -2.46 -12.45 22.36
N VAL A 106 -2.82 -13.73 22.54
CA VAL A 106 -3.36 -14.55 21.45
C VAL A 106 -4.57 -13.82 20.84
N GLY A 107 -4.43 -13.34 19.60
CA GLY A 107 -5.47 -12.55 18.90
C GLY A 107 -5.14 -11.09 18.61
N ASP A 108 -4.10 -10.50 19.24
CA ASP A 108 -3.77 -9.07 19.09
C ASP A 108 -2.78 -8.79 17.95
N ASP A 109 -2.25 -9.84 17.34
CA ASP A 109 -1.31 -9.66 16.27
C ASP A 109 -1.99 -9.50 14.89
N LEU A 110 -1.85 -8.31 14.35
CA LEU A 110 -2.41 -7.93 13.06
C LEU A 110 -1.77 -8.67 11.88
N ILE A 111 -0.56 -9.25 12.00
CA ILE A 111 -0.01 -10.09 10.93
C ILE A 111 -0.91 -11.31 10.73
N PHE A 112 -1.50 -11.86 11.79
CA PHE A 112 -2.35 -13.05 11.73
C PHE A 112 -3.86 -12.75 11.60
N ALA A 113 -4.24 -11.48 11.48
CA ALA A 113 -5.62 -11.05 11.24
C ALA A 113 -6.05 -11.34 9.80
N THR A 114 -6.51 -12.58 9.57
CA THR A 114 -6.94 -13.10 8.25
C THR A 114 -8.45 -13.25 8.18
N LYS A 115 -9.00 -13.25 6.96
CA LYS A 115 -10.45 -13.24 6.72
C LYS A 115 -11.14 -14.54 7.15
N ASN A 116 -10.53 -15.68 6.86
CA ASN A 116 -11.10 -17.02 7.10
C ASN A 116 -10.29 -17.83 8.12
N GLY A 117 -9.38 -17.20 8.86
CA GLY A 117 -8.41 -17.88 9.72
C GLY A 117 -7.15 -18.34 8.97
N LEU A 118 -6.16 -18.83 9.73
CA LEU A 118 -4.85 -19.24 9.21
C LEU A 118 -4.85 -20.66 8.67
N GLU A 119 -4.36 -20.84 7.44
CA GLU A 119 -4.14 -22.16 6.82
C GLU A 119 -2.80 -22.77 7.27
N ARG A 120 -2.70 -23.13 8.55
CA ARG A 120 -1.42 -23.51 9.20
C ARG A 120 -0.63 -24.62 8.50
N GLN A 121 -1.31 -25.58 7.88
CA GLN A 121 -0.64 -26.70 7.22
C GLN A 121 -0.13 -26.37 5.81
N ARG A 122 -0.62 -25.27 5.21
CA ARG A 122 -0.24 -24.89 3.85
C ARG A 122 1.14 -24.26 3.79
N TRP A 123 1.44 -23.40 4.76
CA TRP A 123 2.62 -22.57 4.76
C TRP A 123 3.80 -23.32 5.36
N THR A 124 4.64 -23.88 4.50
CA THR A 124 5.80 -24.69 4.89
C THR A 124 7.13 -24.01 4.61
N GLY A 125 7.13 -22.84 3.97
CA GLY A 125 8.34 -22.11 3.62
C GLY A 125 8.14 -20.61 3.48
N ILE A 126 9.24 -19.88 3.34
CA ILE A 126 9.27 -18.42 3.15
C ILE A 126 10.24 -18.12 2.02
N VAL A 127 9.90 -17.21 1.10
CA VAL A 127 10.81 -16.76 0.04
C VAL A 127 11.02 -15.26 0.12
N ILE A 128 12.28 -14.85 0.22
CA ILE A 128 12.68 -13.44 0.33
C ILE A 128 13.08 -12.89 -1.05
N HIS A 129 12.49 -11.75 -1.38
CA HIS A 129 12.67 -11.03 -2.64
C HIS A 129 13.11 -9.60 -2.40
N HIS A 130 13.71 -9.00 -3.42
CA HIS A 130 13.72 -7.55 -3.61
C HIS A 130 12.75 -7.14 -4.72
N LEU A 131 12.36 -5.88 -4.75
CA LEU A 131 11.55 -5.36 -5.84
C LEU A 131 12.37 -5.18 -7.13
N GLY A 132 13.69 -4.95 -6.99
CA GLY A 132 14.56 -4.59 -8.11
C GLY A 132 14.46 -3.10 -8.49
N GLU A 133 13.58 -2.35 -7.83
CA GLU A 133 13.36 -0.93 -8.04
C GLU A 133 13.46 -0.17 -6.71
N PRO A 134 13.99 1.08 -6.70
CA PRO A 134 14.14 1.86 -5.47
C PRO A 134 12.82 2.40 -4.92
N PHE A 135 11.74 2.41 -5.71
CA PHE A 135 10.42 2.92 -5.36
C PHE A 135 9.34 1.88 -5.66
N GLY A 136 8.36 1.77 -4.77
CA GLY A 136 7.15 1.01 -5.02
C GLY A 136 6.08 1.25 -3.97
N THR A 137 4.83 1.42 -4.41
CA THR A 137 3.63 1.29 -3.57
C THR A 137 2.92 -0.03 -3.88
N PRO A 138 2.06 -0.56 -2.98
CA PRO A 138 1.31 -1.78 -3.23
C PRO A 138 0.50 -1.70 -4.53
N GLU A 139 -0.09 -0.54 -4.83
CA GLU A 139 -0.88 -0.28 -6.04
C GLU A 139 0.00 -0.26 -7.30
N SER A 140 1.18 0.36 -7.23
CA SER A 140 2.10 0.40 -8.37
C SER A 140 2.59 -1.01 -8.74
N ILE A 141 2.95 -1.81 -7.73
CA ILE A 141 3.45 -3.18 -7.91
C ILE A 141 2.29 -4.08 -8.35
N HIS A 142 1.10 -3.90 -7.78
CA HIS A 142 -0.10 -4.61 -8.22
C HIS A 142 -0.38 -4.38 -9.71
N ARG A 143 -0.39 -3.12 -10.17
CA ARG A 143 -0.62 -2.80 -11.59
C ARG A 143 0.47 -3.37 -12.49
N GLN A 144 1.72 -3.33 -12.05
CA GLN A 144 2.82 -3.94 -12.79
C GLN A 144 2.67 -5.46 -12.89
N HIS A 145 2.26 -6.13 -11.82
CA HIS A 145 2.02 -7.57 -11.85
C HIS A 145 0.81 -7.93 -12.73
N LEU A 146 -0.25 -7.10 -12.75
CA LEU A 146 -1.35 -7.26 -13.70
C LEU A 146 -0.88 -7.15 -15.16
N SER A 147 0.04 -6.23 -15.47
CA SER A 147 0.56 -6.10 -16.84
C SER A 147 1.45 -7.28 -17.26
N TRP A 148 1.94 -8.07 -16.31
CA TRP A 148 2.60 -9.36 -16.54
C TRP A 148 1.62 -10.54 -16.66
N GLY A 149 0.32 -10.29 -16.51
CA GLY A 149 -0.72 -11.32 -16.56
C GLY A 149 -0.95 -12.04 -15.23
N TYR A 150 -0.39 -11.55 -14.12
CA TYR A 150 -0.72 -12.08 -12.79
C TYR A 150 -2.10 -11.59 -12.37
N GLN A 151 -2.70 -12.27 -11.39
CA GLN A 151 -3.98 -11.85 -10.80
C GLN A 151 -3.77 -10.79 -9.70
N GLY A 152 -2.88 -9.82 -9.91
CA GLY A 152 -2.56 -8.74 -8.97
C GLY A 152 -1.22 -8.88 -8.25
N LEU A 153 -1.04 -8.15 -7.14
CA LEU A 153 0.16 -8.17 -6.30
C LEU A 153 0.53 -9.62 -5.93
N GLY A 154 1.75 -10.04 -6.28
CA GLY A 154 2.17 -11.45 -6.23
C GLY A 154 2.81 -11.88 -4.91
N TYR A 155 3.10 -10.92 -4.03
CA TYR A 155 3.72 -11.15 -2.73
C TYR A 155 2.68 -11.13 -1.61
N HIS A 156 2.95 -11.85 -0.53
CA HIS A 156 2.12 -11.82 0.67
C HIS A 156 2.43 -10.58 1.51
N PHE A 157 3.70 -10.15 1.53
CA PHE A 157 4.15 -8.98 2.29
C PHE A 157 5.10 -8.11 1.47
N LEU A 158 5.01 -6.79 1.66
CA LEU A 158 5.98 -5.81 1.16
C LEU A 158 6.63 -5.08 2.33
N LEU A 159 7.94 -4.80 2.23
CA LEU A 159 8.70 -4.05 3.22
C LEU A 159 9.25 -2.74 2.65
N GLY A 160 8.78 -1.61 3.18
CA GLY A 160 9.13 -0.27 2.69
C GLY A 160 10.52 0.20 3.06
N ASN A 161 11.16 0.93 2.14
CA ASN A 161 12.45 1.59 2.35
C ASN A 161 12.34 3.10 2.65
N GLY A 162 11.12 3.65 2.68
CA GLY A 162 10.85 5.08 2.77
C GLY A 162 10.44 5.74 1.44
N ASN A 163 10.51 5.01 0.31
CA ASN A 163 10.14 5.50 -1.01
C ASN A 163 8.92 4.73 -1.53
N GLY A 164 7.74 5.34 -1.40
CA GLY A 164 6.44 4.74 -1.75
C GLY A 164 5.77 4.01 -0.59
N LEU A 165 6.54 3.37 0.27
CA LEU A 165 6.10 2.78 1.53
C LEU A 165 7.05 3.19 2.67
N GLY A 166 6.55 3.42 3.88
CA GLY A 166 7.35 3.91 5.00
C GLY A 166 8.57 3.04 5.32
N ASN A 167 9.65 3.63 5.85
CA ASN A 167 10.88 2.86 6.11
C ASN A 167 10.72 1.83 7.26
N GLY A 168 10.78 0.56 6.90
CA GLY A 168 10.45 -0.59 7.75
C GLY A 168 8.94 -0.87 7.83
N GLU A 169 8.10 -0.11 7.15
CA GLU A 169 6.66 -0.41 7.11
C GLU A 169 6.43 -1.74 6.40
N ILE A 170 5.53 -2.55 6.95
CA ILE A 170 5.14 -3.83 6.38
C ILE A 170 3.74 -3.71 5.84
N HIS A 171 3.59 -3.81 4.54
CA HIS A 171 2.26 -3.93 3.95
C HIS A 171 1.88 -5.41 3.88
N VAL A 172 0.79 -5.76 4.56
CA VAL A 172 0.17 -7.09 4.51
C VAL A 172 -0.74 -7.11 3.28
N GLY A 173 -0.38 -7.89 2.26
CA GLY A 173 -1.11 -7.94 1.00
C GLY A 173 -2.39 -8.77 1.07
N TYR A 174 -3.31 -8.53 0.14
CA TYR A 174 -4.59 -9.24 0.08
C TYR A 174 -4.44 -10.77 0.00
N ARG A 175 -3.40 -11.28 -0.68
CA ARG A 175 -3.13 -12.73 -0.74
C ARG A 175 -2.89 -13.33 0.64
N TRP A 176 -2.23 -12.60 1.53
CA TRP A 176 -2.07 -13.06 2.90
C TRP A 176 -3.40 -13.02 3.65
N VAL A 177 -4.13 -11.90 3.58
CA VAL A 177 -5.41 -11.74 4.29
C VAL A 177 -6.42 -12.80 3.89
N GLU A 178 -6.44 -13.17 2.61
CA GLU A 178 -7.34 -14.16 2.03
C GLU A 178 -6.74 -15.57 1.95
N GLN A 179 -5.50 -15.77 2.44
CA GLN A 179 -4.76 -17.04 2.38
C GLN A 179 -4.70 -17.63 0.95
N LEU A 180 -4.43 -16.80 -0.04
CA LEU A 180 -4.29 -17.19 -1.45
C LEU A 180 -2.84 -17.59 -1.77
N PRO A 181 -2.62 -18.45 -2.78
CA PRO A 181 -1.27 -18.72 -3.27
C PRO A 181 -0.59 -17.44 -3.75
N GLY A 182 0.74 -17.40 -3.66
CA GLY A 182 1.57 -16.34 -4.21
C GLY A 182 1.68 -16.38 -5.74
N ALA A 183 2.35 -15.37 -6.29
CA ALA A 183 2.81 -15.32 -7.68
C ALA A 183 4.18 -14.62 -7.70
N HIS A 184 5.17 -15.25 -7.06
CA HIS A 184 6.46 -14.61 -6.76
C HIS A 184 7.68 -15.46 -7.11
N VAL A 185 7.54 -16.78 -7.34
CA VAL A 185 8.61 -17.63 -7.89
C VAL A 185 8.25 -18.06 -9.31
N VAL A 186 9.17 -17.85 -10.24
CA VAL A 186 9.04 -18.28 -11.64
C VAL A 186 9.74 -19.62 -11.87
N GLY A 187 9.39 -20.30 -12.97
CA GLY A 187 10.00 -21.58 -13.35
C GLY A 187 9.48 -22.78 -12.54
N GLU A 188 10.21 -23.90 -12.60
CA GLU A 188 9.78 -25.19 -12.02
C GLU A 188 9.54 -25.11 -10.50
N ALA A 189 10.41 -24.39 -9.79
CA ALA A 189 10.28 -24.16 -8.35
C ALA A 189 8.97 -23.39 -8.01
N GLY A 190 8.44 -22.62 -8.95
CA GLY A 190 7.22 -21.83 -8.77
C GLY A 190 6.00 -22.64 -8.39
N ARG A 191 5.85 -23.86 -8.92
CA ARG A 191 4.67 -24.70 -8.65
C ARG A 191 4.50 -25.02 -7.17
N VAL A 192 5.60 -25.31 -6.46
CA VAL A 192 5.56 -25.64 -5.03
C VAL A 192 5.61 -24.38 -4.19
N HIS A 193 6.51 -23.45 -4.50
CA HIS A 193 6.73 -22.29 -3.63
C HIS A 193 5.61 -21.24 -3.71
N ASN A 194 4.95 -21.05 -4.85
CA ASN A 194 3.80 -20.16 -4.90
C ASN A 194 2.60 -20.73 -4.12
N GLU A 195 2.47 -22.06 -4.02
CA GLU A 195 1.36 -22.71 -3.31
C GLU A 195 1.59 -22.83 -1.79
N HIS A 196 2.85 -23.05 -1.39
CA HIS A 196 3.20 -23.44 -0.01
C HIS A 196 4.21 -22.52 0.68
N SER A 197 4.69 -21.47 0.01
CA SER A 197 5.64 -20.53 0.63
C SER A 197 5.15 -19.10 0.67
N ILE A 198 5.54 -18.40 1.73
CA ILE A 198 5.20 -17.01 1.97
C ILE A 198 6.24 -16.12 1.28
N GLY A 199 5.89 -15.53 0.14
CA GLY A 199 6.69 -14.48 -0.51
C GLY A 199 6.69 -13.14 0.23
N ILE A 200 7.88 -12.67 0.62
CA ILE A 200 8.14 -11.36 1.23
C ILE A 200 9.04 -10.55 0.30
N CYS A 201 8.63 -9.35 -0.10
CA CYS A 201 9.41 -8.50 -1.00
C CYS A 201 9.86 -7.20 -0.33
N LEU A 202 11.17 -6.93 -0.37
CA LEU A 202 11.78 -5.68 0.08
C LEU A 202 11.73 -4.64 -1.05
N ILE A 203 11.13 -3.48 -0.80
CA ILE A 203 11.21 -2.35 -1.75
C ILE A 203 12.67 -1.87 -1.78
N GLY A 204 13.26 -1.88 -2.97
CA GLY A 204 14.67 -1.61 -3.20
C GLY A 204 15.29 -2.48 -4.29
N ASP A 205 16.41 -2.01 -4.82
CA ASP A 205 17.30 -2.78 -5.68
C ASP A 205 18.52 -3.21 -4.86
N GLY A 206 18.44 -4.41 -4.27
CA GLY A 206 19.51 -5.02 -3.48
C GLY A 206 20.77 -5.38 -4.26
N ASP A 207 20.76 -5.24 -5.59
CA ASP A 207 21.98 -5.33 -6.38
C ASP A 207 22.73 -4.00 -6.38
N ARG A 208 22.01 -2.89 -6.48
CA ARG A 208 22.62 -1.55 -6.53
C ARG A 208 22.88 -0.93 -5.16
N HIS A 209 21.98 -1.14 -4.21
CA HIS A 209 22.05 -0.52 -2.87
C HIS A 209 21.71 -1.53 -1.78
N GLY A 210 22.33 -1.39 -0.60
CA GLY A 210 21.94 -2.14 0.57
C GLY A 210 20.55 -1.72 1.08
N PHE A 211 19.88 -2.61 1.80
CA PHE A 211 18.62 -2.31 2.49
C PHE A 211 18.88 -1.54 3.78
N SER A 212 17.88 -0.77 4.22
CA SER A 212 17.99 -0.03 5.48
C SER A 212 18.04 -0.99 6.68
N GLU A 213 18.68 -0.57 7.77
CA GLU A 213 18.70 -1.35 9.02
C GLU A 213 17.28 -1.61 9.56
N ARG A 214 16.37 -0.64 9.38
CA ARG A 214 14.96 -0.77 9.79
C ARG A 214 14.25 -1.83 8.96
N GLN A 215 14.47 -1.87 7.64
CA GLN A 215 13.94 -2.92 6.77
C GLN A 215 14.44 -4.29 7.20
N LEU A 216 15.75 -4.47 7.36
CA LEU A 216 16.33 -5.76 7.74
C LEU A 216 15.86 -6.21 9.13
N LYS A 217 15.77 -5.30 10.09
CA LYS A 217 15.23 -5.61 11.43
C LYS A 217 13.77 -6.06 11.38
N HIS A 218 12.94 -5.37 10.62
CA HIS A 218 11.52 -5.73 10.50
C HIS A 218 11.32 -6.99 9.66
N LEU A 219 12.17 -7.24 8.66
CA LEU A 219 12.24 -8.50 7.92
C LEU A 219 12.51 -9.66 8.86
N THR A 220 13.59 -9.59 9.64
CA THR A 220 13.94 -10.65 10.60
C THR A 220 12.80 -10.91 11.57
N ARG A 221 12.20 -9.87 12.13
CA ARG A 221 11.05 -10.01 13.05
C ARG A 221 9.85 -10.67 12.39
N LEU A 222 9.48 -10.24 11.19
CA LEU A 222 8.38 -10.85 10.43
C LEU A 222 8.66 -12.33 10.20
N VAL A 223 9.87 -12.67 9.73
CA VAL A 223 10.26 -14.06 9.45
C VAL A 223 10.24 -14.92 10.71
N GLN A 224 10.85 -14.47 11.81
CA GLN A 224 10.83 -15.21 13.08
C GLN A 224 9.41 -15.47 13.58
N ARG A 225 8.51 -14.51 13.42
CA ARG A 225 7.12 -14.65 13.83
C ARG A 225 6.35 -15.64 12.95
N LEU A 226 6.60 -15.64 11.64
CA LEU A 226 6.08 -16.66 10.74
C LEU A 226 6.67 -18.05 11.06
N GLN A 227 7.98 -18.16 11.33
CA GLN A 227 8.60 -19.41 11.74
C GLN A 227 7.96 -19.96 13.01
N GLN A 228 7.70 -19.11 14.02
CA GLN A 228 7.09 -19.53 15.26
C GLN A 228 5.62 -19.97 15.09
N GLU A 229 4.83 -19.27 14.29
CA GLU A 229 3.40 -19.59 14.10
C GLU A 229 3.19 -20.86 13.26
N PHE A 230 4.04 -21.07 12.25
CA PHE A 230 3.86 -22.16 11.28
C PHE A 230 4.86 -23.32 11.45
N GLY A 231 5.80 -23.22 12.39
CA GLY A 231 6.83 -24.24 12.58
C GLY A 231 7.84 -24.30 11.43
N ILE A 232 8.08 -23.18 10.73
CA ILE A 232 8.95 -23.17 9.53
C ILE A 232 10.42 -23.20 9.96
N PRO A 233 11.19 -24.25 9.61
CA PRO A 233 12.61 -24.34 9.97
C PRO A 233 13.47 -23.36 9.16
N ALA A 234 14.66 -23.05 9.66
CA ALA A 234 15.56 -22.08 9.02
C ALA A 234 16.00 -22.48 7.60
N ASP A 235 16.03 -23.78 7.29
CA ASP A 235 16.37 -24.32 5.96
C ASP A 235 15.22 -24.18 4.94
N ALA A 236 13.99 -23.97 5.40
CA ALA A 236 12.81 -23.69 4.57
C ALA A 236 12.54 -22.19 4.36
N VAL A 237 13.44 -21.33 4.86
CA VAL A 237 13.51 -19.92 4.47
C VAL A 237 14.48 -19.83 3.29
N HIS A 238 14.02 -19.36 2.13
CA HIS A 238 14.81 -19.28 0.91
C HIS A 238 14.99 -17.84 0.45
N LEU A 239 16.11 -17.55 -0.18
CA LEU A 239 16.27 -16.38 -1.05
C LEU A 239 15.81 -16.77 -2.46
N HIS A 240 15.22 -15.85 -3.22
CA HIS A 240 14.74 -16.19 -4.57
C HIS A 240 15.86 -16.72 -5.49
N SER A 241 17.07 -16.17 -5.36
CA SER A 241 18.31 -16.63 -6.01
C SER A 241 18.73 -18.07 -5.68
N GLU A 242 18.27 -18.64 -4.55
CA GLU A 242 18.51 -20.04 -4.20
C GLU A 242 17.54 -20.99 -4.92
N LEU A 243 16.43 -20.49 -5.44
CA LEU A 243 15.38 -21.26 -6.12
C LEU A 243 15.46 -21.12 -7.65
N ALA A 244 16.00 -20.00 -8.14
CA ALA A 244 16.20 -19.71 -9.55
C ALA A 244 17.60 -19.12 -9.76
N SER A 245 18.50 -19.91 -10.35
CA SER A 245 19.93 -19.58 -10.49
C SER A 245 20.21 -18.33 -11.31
N ASP A 246 19.31 -17.97 -12.22
CA ASP A 246 19.49 -16.85 -13.13
C ASP A 246 19.04 -15.52 -12.52
N LEU A 247 18.52 -15.54 -11.28
CA LEU A 247 18.03 -14.36 -10.56
C LEU A 247 18.98 -14.02 -9.41
N SER A 248 19.22 -12.73 -9.20
CA SER A 248 20.04 -12.21 -8.11
C SER A 248 19.26 -11.92 -6.82
N SER A 249 17.93 -11.84 -6.89
CA SER A 249 17.03 -11.45 -5.80
C SER A 249 17.26 -12.26 -4.49
N PRO A 250 17.35 -11.62 -3.31
CA PRO A 250 17.11 -10.20 -3.01
C PRO A 250 18.29 -9.25 -3.31
N GLY A 251 19.30 -9.71 -4.06
CA GLY A 251 20.40 -8.91 -4.58
C GLY A 251 21.74 -9.18 -3.88
N ARG A 252 22.84 -8.89 -4.57
CA ARG A 252 24.21 -9.18 -4.09
C ARG A 252 24.62 -8.44 -2.81
N LEU A 253 23.98 -7.31 -2.50
CA LEU A 253 24.26 -6.52 -1.29
C LEU A 253 23.38 -6.93 -0.11
N PHE A 254 22.51 -7.92 -0.28
CA PHE A 254 21.76 -8.51 0.83
C PHE A 254 22.72 -9.30 1.74
N SER A 255 22.76 -8.95 3.03
CA SER A 255 23.63 -9.61 4.00
C SER A 255 23.11 -10.99 4.41
N LYS A 256 23.24 -11.96 3.49
CA LYS A 256 22.74 -13.34 3.65
C LYS A 256 23.19 -13.99 4.95
N ALA A 257 24.48 -13.91 5.28
CA ALA A 257 25.03 -14.55 6.48
C ALA A 257 24.43 -13.97 7.77
N ASN A 258 24.34 -12.63 7.85
CA ASN A 258 23.77 -11.95 9.01
C ASN A 258 22.27 -12.22 9.16
N PHE A 259 21.53 -12.27 8.05
CA PHE A 259 20.11 -12.62 8.08
C PHE A 259 19.91 -14.07 8.56
N ARG A 260 20.66 -15.02 8.00
CA ARG A 260 20.59 -16.45 8.36
C ARG A 260 20.90 -16.70 9.84
N SER A 261 21.89 -16.01 10.41
CA SER A 261 22.25 -16.19 11.82
C SER A 261 21.18 -15.73 12.81
N GLN A 262 20.14 -15.03 12.35
CA GLN A 262 19.03 -14.55 13.17
C GLN A 262 17.77 -15.42 13.04
N LEU A 263 17.75 -16.43 12.17
CA LEU A 263 16.58 -17.30 12.00
C LEU A 263 16.42 -18.24 13.20
N LEU A 264 15.17 -18.63 13.47
CA LEU A 264 14.87 -19.59 14.52
C LEU A 264 15.26 -21.00 14.06
N ASP A 265 15.88 -21.75 14.97
CA ASP A 265 16.12 -23.18 14.81
C ASP A 265 14.89 -23.94 15.31
N THR A 266 13.88 -24.04 14.45
CA THR A 266 12.63 -24.73 14.75
C THR A 266 12.74 -26.19 14.31
N PRO A 267 12.53 -27.18 15.22
CA PRO A 267 12.54 -28.58 14.85
C PRO A 267 11.39 -28.90 13.87
N ARG A 268 11.65 -29.79 12.91
CA ARG A 268 10.64 -30.33 11.99
C ARG A 268 9.64 -31.24 12.69
#